data_AF-A0A973BHH1-F1
#
_entry.id   AF-A0A973BHH1-F1
#
_cell.length_a   1.000
_cell.length_b   1.000
_cell.length_c   1.000
_cell.angle_alpha   90.00
_cell.angle_beta   90.00
_cell.angle_gamma   90.00
#
_symmetry.space_group_name_H-M   'P 1'
#
loop_
_entity.id
_entity.type
_entity.pdbx_description
1 polymer ?
#
loop_
_entity_poly.entity_id
_entity_poly.type
_entity_poly.pdbx_seq_one_letter_code
_entity_poly.pdbx_strand_id
1 'polypeptide(L)'
;MMIDIANWNWSGIIQSCAALGAFIIAWVALNSWQKQQNANHVTYFIDDLTNKVHELLQSISKPISRMEVMNIEISSYLTRSEEVGNSDYEAITKFLEEKGEDYGKNLFDDLKDSKKNIAELNSLIVKGQIFSIDDYSIIQNNCEGIINLIRGIEGIALLVSMTNLHWANSKVRERIMPLLNINIQNIQNEFERYQKDYLTKAKEIYTKNYHTTTL
;
A
#
# COMPACT_ATOMS: atom_id res chain seq x y z
N MET A 1 -63.54 49.05 -11.54
CA MET A 1 -62.09 49.10 -11.77
C MET A 1 -61.65 47.69 -12.14
N MET A 2 -61.94 47.28 -13.38
CA MET A 2 -61.48 46.00 -13.92
C MET A 2 -60.08 46.25 -14.45
N ILE A 3 -59.08 45.72 -13.77
CA ILE A 3 -57.68 45.81 -14.18
C ILE A 3 -57.54 44.97 -15.46
N ASP A 4 -57.01 45.56 -16.52
CA ASP A 4 -56.70 44.92 -17.81
C ASP A 4 -55.60 43.86 -17.64
N ILE A 5 -55.99 42.65 -17.23
CA ILE A 5 -55.09 41.48 -17.20
C ILE A 5 -54.79 41.00 -18.65
N ALA A 6 -55.62 41.41 -19.62
CA ALA A 6 -55.53 40.99 -21.02
C ALA A 6 -54.43 41.72 -21.85
N ASN A 7 -53.91 42.86 -21.38
CA ASN A 7 -52.88 43.64 -22.08
C ASN A 7 -51.43 43.32 -21.62
N TRP A 8 -51.24 42.32 -20.76
CA TRP A 8 -49.89 41.89 -20.39
C TRP A 8 -49.23 41.10 -21.53
N ASN A 9 -47.94 41.34 -21.75
CA ASN A 9 -47.14 40.62 -22.74
C ASN A 9 -46.83 39.20 -22.23
N TRP A 10 -47.87 38.36 -22.15
CA TRP A 10 -47.81 36.98 -21.68
C TRP A 10 -46.80 36.15 -22.47
N SER A 11 -46.61 36.44 -23.75
CA SER A 11 -45.59 35.79 -24.59
C SER A 11 -44.16 36.08 -24.09
N GLY A 12 -43.86 37.35 -23.80
CA GLY A 12 -42.56 37.74 -23.24
C GLY A 12 -42.30 37.15 -21.85
N ILE A 13 -43.33 37.08 -21.00
CA ILE A 13 -43.25 36.45 -19.68
C ILE A 13 -42.96 34.95 -19.80
N ILE A 14 -43.70 34.24 -20.67
CA ILE A 14 -43.51 32.80 -20.92
C ILE A 14 -42.12 32.51 -21.49
N GLN A 15 -41.63 33.31 -22.44
CA GLN A 15 -40.28 33.16 -23.00
C GLN A 15 -39.19 33.38 -21.94
N SER A 16 -39.39 34.37 -21.05
CA SER A 16 -38.46 34.64 -19.96
C SER A 16 -38.44 33.50 -18.93
N CYS A 17 -39.61 32.96 -18.59
CA CYS A 17 -39.73 31.77 -17.74
C CYS A 17 -39.10 30.53 -18.37
N ALA A 18 -39.25 30.33 -19.69
CA ALA A 18 -38.62 29.23 -20.41
C ALA A 18 -37.09 29.36 -20.42
N ALA A 19 -36.56 30.57 -20.60
CA ALA A 19 -35.12 30.83 -20.55
C ALA A 19 -34.54 30.57 -19.15
N LEU A 20 -35.24 31.00 -18.08
CA LEU A 20 -34.85 30.69 -16.70
C LEU A 20 -34.90 29.18 -16.42
N GLY A 21 -35.94 28.48 -16.88
CA GLY A 21 -36.04 27.04 -16.77
C GLY A 21 -34.89 26.32 -17.47
N ALA A 22 -34.58 26.71 -18.70
CA ALA A 22 -33.44 26.18 -19.46
C ALA A 22 -32.11 26.46 -18.75
N PHE A 23 -31.94 27.66 -18.18
CA PHE A 23 -30.76 28.01 -17.39
C PHE A 23 -30.61 27.11 -16.15
N ILE A 24 -31.69 26.87 -15.39
CA ILE A 24 -31.66 25.99 -14.22
C ILE A 24 -31.30 24.56 -14.63
N ILE A 25 -31.89 24.04 -15.71
CA ILE A 25 -31.58 22.69 -16.21
C ILE A 25 -30.11 22.61 -16.63
N ALA A 26 -29.61 23.59 -17.38
CA ALA A 26 -28.21 23.63 -17.80
C ALA A 26 -27.26 23.70 -16.60
N TRP A 27 -27.60 24.49 -15.57
CA TRP A 27 -26.84 24.60 -14.33
C TRP A 27 -26.79 23.27 -13.56
N VAL A 28 -27.93 22.58 -13.43
CA VAL A 28 -28.01 21.26 -12.79
C VAL A 28 -27.20 20.23 -13.57
N ALA A 29 -27.33 20.21 -14.90
CA ALA A 29 -26.59 19.31 -15.76
C ALA A 29 -25.07 19.55 -15.67
N LEU A 30 -24.61 20.81 -15.64
CA LEU A 30 -23.20 21.15 -15.51
C LEU A 30 -22.63 20.68 -14.16
N ASN A 31 -23.36 20.91 -13.06
CA ASN A 31 -22.94 20.45 -11.75
C ASN A 31 -22.93 18.93 -11.63
N SER A 32 -23.92 18.24 -12.21
CA SER A 32 -23.95 16.78 -12.25
C SER A 32 -22.77 16.23 -13.05
N TRP A 33 -22.50 16.79 -14.24
CA TRP A 33 -21.35 16.42 -15.07
C TRP A 33 -20.02 16.62 -14.33
N GLN A 34 -19.83 17.75 -13.65
CA GLN A 34 -18.60 18.00 -12.87
C GLN A 34 -18.43 16.99 -11.73
N LYS A 35 -19.51 16.64 -11.01
CA LYS A 35 -19.48 15.60 -9.97
C LYS A 35 -19.12 14.23 -10.55
N GLN A 36 -19.71 13.87 -11.68
CA GLN A 36 -19.42 12.62 -12.38
C GLN A 36 -17.96 12.54 -12.84
N GLN A 37 -17.41 13.61 -13.42
CA GLN A 37 -16.00 13.66 -13.82
C GLN A 37 -15.07 13.46 -12.61
N ASN A 38 -15.33 14.14 -11.50
CA ASN A 38 -14.55 13.97 -10.28
C ASN A 38 -14.64 12.54 -9.73
N ALA A 39 -15.84 11.96 -9.69
CA ALA A 39 -16.05 10.58 -9.25
C ALA A 39 -15.28 9.58 -10.13
N ASN A 40 -15.32 9.76 -11.46
CA ASN A 40 -14.57 8.95 -12.40
C ASN A 40 -13.06 9.05 -12.17
N HIS A 41 -12.51 10.26 -11.99
CA HIS A 41 -11.09 10.44 -11.71
C HIS A 41 -10.66 9.76 -10.42
N VAL A 42 -11.46 9.85 -9.36
CA VAL A 42 -11.18 9.15 -8.08
C VAL A 42 -11.23 7.64 -8.28
N THR A 43 -12.23 7.13 -8.99
CA THR A 43 -12.35 5.69 -9.29
C THR A 43 -11.14 5.18 -10.06
N TYR A 44 -10.74 5.85 -11.15
CA TYR A 44 -9.54 5.48 -11.92
C TYR A 44 -8.27 5.54 -11.07
N PHE A 45 -8.16 6.55 -10.20
CA PHE A 45 -7.03 6.63 -9.29
C PHE A 45 -6.98 5.44 -8.31
N ILE A 46 -8.12 5.05 -7.73
CA ILE A 46 -8.17 3.89 -6.83
C ILE A 46 -7.91 2.59 -7.58
N ASP A 47 -8.35 2.45 -8.83
CA ASP A 47 -8.02 1.31 -9.69
C ASP A 47 -6.50 1.21 -9.90
N ASP A 48 -5.85 2.31 -10.32
CA ASP A 48 -4.40 2.38 -10.52
C ASP A 48 -3.64 2.05 -9.23
N LEU A 49 -4.08 2.62 -8.11
CA LEU A 49 -3.47 2.37 -6.80
C LEU A 49 -3.64 0.91 -6.38
N THR A 50 -4.81 0.32 -6.59
CA THR A 50 -5.12 -1.08 -6.24
C THR A 50 -4.24 -2.02 -7.04
N ASN A 51 -4.11 -1.77 -8.34
CA ASN A 51 -3.24 -2.54 -9.21
C ASN A 51 -1.78 -2.47 -8.75
N LYS A 52 -1.29 -1.28 -8.37
CA LYS A 52 0.10 -1.14 -7.89
C LYS A 52 0.33 -1.78 -6.53
N VAL A 53 -0.62 -1.70 -5.59
CA VAL A 53 -0.55 -2.44 -4.33
C VAL A 53 -0.51 -3.94 -4.60
N HIS A 54 -1.32 -4.44 -5.53
CA HIS A 54 -1.33 -5.85 -5.89
C HIS A 54 -0.01 -6.31 -6.52
N GLU A 55 0.52 -5.56 -7.49
CA GLU A 55 1.83 -5.85 -8.10
C GLU A 55 2.96 -5.86 -7.06
N LEU A 56 2.94 -4.94 -6.10
CA LEU A 56 3.90 -4.91 -5.00
C LEU A 56 3.77 -6.14 -4.09
N LEU A 57 2.55 -6.56 -3.76
CA LEU A 57 2.32 -7.77 -2.95
C LEU A 57 2.72 -9.05 -3.70
N GLN A 58 2.58 -9.09 -5.03
CA GLN A 58 3.09 -10.20 -5.83
C GLN A 58 4.62 -10.25 -5.83
N SER A 59 5.30 -9.10 -5.93
CA SER A 59 6.76 -9.06 -6.00
C SER A 59 7.46 -9.47 -4.70
N ILE A 60 6.78 -9.46 -3.56
CA ILE A 60 7.35 -9.85 -2.26
C ILE A 60 7.22 -11.34 -1.94
N SER A 61 6.42 -12.10 -2.70
CA SER A 61 6.20 -13.53 -2.43
C SER A 61 7.51 -14.31 -2.41
N LYS A 62 8.39 -14.05 -3.39
CA LYS A 62 9.68 -14.73 -3.52
C LYS A 62 10.66 -14.37 -2.38
N PRO A 63 10.85 -13.06 -2.02
CA PRO A 63 11.58 -12.69 -0.81
C PRO A 63 11.09 -13.38 0.47
N ILE A 64 9.77 -13.46 0.68
CA ILE A 64 9.18 -14.12 1.86
C ILE A 64 9.53 -15.60 1.89
N SER A 65 9.32 -16.34 0.79
CA SER A 65 9.69 -17.76 0.73
C SER A 65 11.18 -17.99 0.96
N ARG A 66 12.04 -17.08 0.50
CA ARG A 66 13.48 -17.17 0.78
C ARG A 66 13.79 -16.98 2.26
N MET A 67 13.11 -16.05 2.93
CA MET A 67 13.25 -15.90 4.38
C MET A 67 12.78 -17.15 5.11
N GLU A 68 11.73 -17.83 4.65
CA GLU A 68 11.24 -19.07 5.29
C GLU A 68 12.31 -20.16 5.24
N VAL A 69 12.92 -20.35 4.07
CA VAL A 69 14.04 -21.29 3.90
C VAL A 69 15.22 -20.88 4.80
N MET A 70 15.56 -19.60 4.83
CA MET A 70 16.62 -19.07 5.70
C MET A 70 16.35 -19.39 7.19
N ASN A 71 15.13 -19.17 7.67
CA ASN A 71 14.73 -19.48 9.05
C ASN A 71 14.82 -20.98 9.35
N ILE A 72 14.38 -21.84 8.43
CA ILE A 72 14.47 -23.31 8.57
C ILE A 72 15.95 -23.73 8.69
N GLU A 73 16.83 -23.14 7.89
CA GLU A 73 18.25 -23.44 7.97
C GLU A 73 18.86 -22.94 9.28
N ILE A 74 18.55 -21.71 9.72
CA ILE A 74 18.98 -21.20 11.03
C ILE A 74 18.52 -22.15 12.15
N SER A 75 17.26 -22.57 12.14
CA SER A 75 16.74 -23.55 13.11
C SER A 75 17.51 -24.87 13.07
N SER A 76 17.92 -25.33 11.90
CA SER A 76 18.72 -26.55 11.77
C SER A 76 20.12 -26.41 12.40
N TYR A 77 20.75 -25.23 12.29
CA TYR A 77 22.00 -24.95 12.98
C TYR A 77 21.79 -24.90 14.50
N LEU A 78 20.70 -24.28 14.97
CA LEU A 78 20.35 -24.21 16.39
C LEU A 78 20.13 -25.61 16.98
N THR A 79 19.31 -26.45 16.37
CA THR A 79 19.07 -27.83 16.84
C THR A 79 20.37 -28.63 16.92
N ARG A 80 21.25 -28.52 15.91
CA ARG A 80 22.56 -29.18 15.95
C ARG A 80 23.42 -28.64 17.08
N SER A 81 23.40 -27.34 17.33
CA SER A 81 24.14 -26.70 18.42
C SER A 81 23.74 -27.24 19.78
N GLU A 82 22.43 -27.40 20.02
CA GLU A 82 21.88 -27.98 21.25
C GLU A 82 22.39 -29.41 21.48
N GLU A 83 22.47 -30.24 20.43
CA GLU A 83 22.98 -31.62 20.52
C GLU A 83 24.46 -31.69 20.92
N VAL A 84 25.29 -30.73 20.50
CA VAL A 84 26.74 -30.69 20.82
C VAL A 84 27.06 -29.81 22.04
N GLY A 85 26.06 -29.18 22.65
CA GLY A 85 26.22 -28.27 23.80
C GLY A 85 26.84 -26.91 23.46
N ASN A 86 26.77 -26.48 22.19
CA ASN A 86 27.23 -25.17 21.74
C ASN A 86 26.14 -24.11 21.98
N SER A 87 26.54 -22.84 22.06
CA SER A 87 25.57 -21.75 22.24
C SER A 87 24.83 -21.42 20.93
N ASP A 88 23.54 -21.03 21.02
CA ASP A 88 22.73 -20.55 19.88
C ASP A 88 23.46 -19.51 19.02
N TYR A 89 24.24 -18.67 19.69
CA TYR A 89 25.04 -17.65 19.04
C TYR A 89 26.14 -18.22 18.14
N GLU A 90 26.85 -19.27 18.58
CA GLU A 90 27.87 -19.91 17.76
C GLU A 90 27.23 -20.57 16.53
N ALA A 91 26.04 -21.14 16.70
CA ALA A 91 25.26 -21.72 15.62
C ALA A 91 24.89 -20.68 14.54
N ILE A 92 24.33 -19.55 14.97
CA ILE A 92 23.90 -18.46 14.07
C ILE A 92 25.11 -17.80 13.41
N THR A 93 26.19 -17.58 14.15
CA THR A 93 27.44 -17.02 13.59
C THR A 93 27.97 -17.94 12.49
N LYS A 94 28.02 -19.24 12.75
CA LYS A 94 28.45 -20.23 11.77
C LYS A 94 27.56 -20.23 10.52
N PHE A 95 26.25 -20.14 10.69
CA PHE A 95 25.32 -19.98 9.57
C PHE A 95 25.63 -18.73 8.73
N LEU A 96 25.83 -17.58 9.39
CA LEU A 96 26.11 -16.31 8.71
C LEU A 96 27.46 -16.32 7.98
N GLU A 97 28.48 -16.93 8.58
CA GLU A 97 29.80 -17.09 7.96
C GLU A 97 29.77 -18.03 6.74
N GLU A 98 29.00 -19.13 6.81
CA GLU A 98 28.94 -20.12 5.74
C GLU A 98 27.98 -19.73 4.59
N LYS A 99 26.87 -19.06 4.91
CA LYS A 99 25.76 -18.84 3.97
C LYS A 99 25.19 -17.42 3.94
N GLY A 100 25.54 -16.55 4.89
CA GLY A 100 24.92 -15.24 5.05
C GLY A 100 25.06 -14.35 3.81
N GLU A 101 26.24 -14.32 3.19
CA GLU A 101 26.50 -13.54 1.97
C GLU A 101 25.60 -13.98 0.80
N ASP A 102 25.48 -15.29 0.57
CA ASP A 102 24.66 -15.83 -0.51
C ASP A 102 23.16 -15.58 -0.26
N TYR A 103 22.68 -15.81 0.96
CA TYR A 103 21.30 -15.48 1.33
C TYR A 103 20.99 -14.01 1.16
N GLY A 104 21.86 -13.13 1.64
CA GLY A 104 21.69 -11.68 1.55
C GLY A 104 21.66 -11.21 0.09
N LYS A 105 22.61 -11.67 -0.73
CA LYS A 105 22.66 -11.34 -2.16
C LYS A 105 21.40 -11.82 -2.88
N ASN A 106 21.01 -13.06 -2.69
CA ASN A 106 19.83 -13.63 -3.35
C ASN A 106 18.53 -12.93 -2.88
N LEU A 107 18.45 -12.54 -1.61
CA LEU A 107 17.31 -11.78 -1.08
C LEU A 107 17.26 -10.37 -1.67
N PHE A 108 18.40 -9.69 -1.83
CA PHE A 108 18.47 -8.41 -2.53
C PHE A 108 18.06 -8.51 -4.00
N ASP A 109 18.50 -9.56 -4.68
CA ASP A 109 18.13 -9.82 -6.07
C ASP A 109 16.62 -10.01 -6.22
N ASP A 110 16.01 -10.76 -5.29
CA ASP A 110 14.56 -10.97 -5.27
C ASP A 110 13.76 -9.70 -4.91
N LEU A 111 14.36 -8.74 -4.19
CA LEU A 111 13.73 -7.47 -3.82
C LEU A 111 13.81 -6.38 -4.91
N LYS A 112 14.57 -6.59 -6.00
CA LYS A 112 14.75 -5.60 -7.07
C LYS A 112 13.43 -5.13 -7.68
N ASP A 113 12.52 -6.06 -7.95
CA ASP A 113 11.21 -5.75 -8.55
C ASP A 113 10.35 -4.94 -7.57
N SER A 114 10.40 -5.28 -6.28
CA SER A 114 9.70 -4.54 -5.23
C SER A 114 10.17 -3.09 -5.12
N LYS A 115 11.46 -2.78 -5.33
CA LYS A 115 11.95 -1.40 -5.29
C LYS A 115 11.32 -0.50 -6.34
N LYS A 116 11.17 -1.01 -7.57
CA LYS A 116 10.50 -0.29 -8.64
C LYS A 116 9.04 -0.02 -8.28
N ASN A 117 8.34 -1.07 -7.82
CA ASN A 117 6.94 -0.97 -7.43
C ASN A 117 6.72 -0.01 -6.25
N ILE A 118 7.65 0.04 -5.29
CA ILE A 118 7.63 1.01 -4.18
C ILE A 118 7.73 2.44 -4.70
N ALA A 119 8.61 2.73 -5.67
CA ALA A 119 8.75 4.08 -6.21
C ALA A 119 7.46 4.54 -6.93
N GLU A 120 6.88 3.66 -7.75
CA GLU A 120 5.60 3.92 -8.44
C GLU A 120 4.46 4.11 -7.44
N LEU A 121 4.37 3.26 -6.42
CA LEU A 121 3.37 3.35 -5.37
C LEU A 121 3.49 4.66 -4.58
N ASN A 122 4.70 5.07 -4.20
CA ASN A 122 4.92 6.36 -3.53
C ASN A 122 4.44 7.54 -4.39
N SER A 123 4.67 7.50 -5.70
CA SER A 123 4.17 8.53 -6.61
C SER A 123 2.64 8.58 -6.62
N LEU A 124 1.96 7.43 -6.58
CA LEU A 124 0.50 7.37 -6.51
C LEU A 124 -0.02 7.83 -5.14
N ILE A 125 0.66 7.50 -4.05
CA ILE A 125 0.30 7.99 -2.71
C ILE A 125 0.30 9.52 -2.68
N VAL A 126 1.36 10.15 -3.21
CA VAL A 126 1.45 11.62 -3.29
C VAL A 126 0.36 12.18 -4.21
N LYS A 127 0.13 11.57 -5.38
CA LYS A 127 -0.94 11.98 -6.30
C LYS A 127 -2.32 11.91 -5.63
N GLY A 128 -2.53 10.93 -4.77
CA GLY A 128 -3.77 10.73 -4.01
C GLY A 128 -4.18 11.92 -3.16
N GLN A 129 -3.21 12.66 -2.62
CA GLN A 129 -3.45 13.84 -1.78
C GLN A 129 -4.10 15.00 -2.54
N ILE A 130 -4.02 15.00 -3.87
CA ILE A 130 -4.66 16.01 -4.73
C ILE A 130 -6.17 15.75 -4.81
N PHE A 131 -6.59 14.50 -4.66
CA PHE A 131 -8.00 14.16 -4.61
C PHE A 131 -8.55 14.43 -3.21
N SER A 132 -9.71 15.09 -3.13
CA SER A 132 -10.42 15.32 -1.86
C SER A 132 -11.13 14.04 -1.37
N ILE A 133 -10.36 12.96 -1.19
CA ILE A 133 -10.84 11.67 -0.70
C ILE A 133 -10.93 11.74 0.82
N ASP A 134 -12.11 11.46 1.37
CA ASP A 134 -12.33 11.43 2.81
C ASP A 134 -11.49 10.33 3.48
N ASP A 135 -10.81 10.68 4.56
CA ASP A 135 -9.89 9.83 5.31
C ASP A 135 -8.83 9.15 4.42
N TYR A 136 -8.30 9.89 3.44
CA TYR A 136 -7.23 9.40 2.56
C TYR A 136 -5.99 8.90 3.34
N SER A 137 -5.77 9.43 4.55
CA SER A 137 -4.71 8.97 5.46
C SER A 137 -4.78 7.48 5.75
N ILE A 138 -5.97 6.86 5.77
CA ILE A 138 -6.12 5.41 5.97
C ILE A 138 -5.48 4.65 4.79
N ILE A 139 -5.73 5.09 3.55
CA ILE A 139 -5.09 4.49 2.37
C ILE A 139 -3.59 4.67 2.44
N GLN A 140 -3.14 5.90 2.67
CA GLN A 140 -1.72 6.25 2.75
C GLN A 140 -1.00 5.39 3.79
N ASN A 141 -1.51 5.33 5.03
CA ASN A 141 -0.90 4.60 6.13
C ASN A 141 -0.81 3.09 5.86
N ASN A 142 -1.83 2.50 5.21
CA ASN A 142 -1.79 1.08 4.85
C ASN A 142 -0.75 0.80 3.76
N CYS A 143 -0.67 1.65 2.72
CA CYS A 143 0.36 1.51 1.70
C CYS A 143 1.77 1.70 2.28
N GLU A 144 1.96 2.69 3.15
CA GLU A 144 3.23 2.92 3.87
C GLU A 144 3.58 1.74 4.78
N GLY A 145 2.59 1.12 5.44
CA GLY A 145 2.77 -0.10 6.22
C GLY A 145 3.37 -1.24 5.39
N ILE A 146 2.80 -1.51 4.22
CA ILE A 146 3.32 -2.50 3.26
C ILE A 146 4.76 -2.15 2.86
N ILE A 147 5.02 -0.89 2.49
CA ILE A 147 6.37 -0.43 2.10
C ILE A 147 7.38 -0.64 3.24
N ASN A 148 6.99 -0.33 4.48
CA ASN A 148 7.86 -0.44 5.64
C ASN A 148 8.20 -1.89 5.99
N LEU A 149 7.26 -2.83 5.81
CA LEU A 149 7.56 -4.26 5.95
C LEU A 149 8.61 -4.70 4.94
N ILE A 150 8.49 -4.27 3.68
CA ILE A 150 9.47 -4.59 2.63
C ILE A 150 10.84 -4.01 2.94
N ARG A 151 10.90 -2.76 3.42
CA ARG A 151 12.16 -2.16 3.90
C ARG A 151 12.73 -2.91 5.11
N GLY A 152 11.88 -3.48 5.96
CA GLY A 152 12.31 -4.39 7.02
C GLY A 152 13.02 -5.62 6.46
N ILE A 153 12.45 -6.25 5.44
CA ILE A 153 13.06 -7.39 4.72
C ILE A 153 14.40 -6.97 4.09
N GLU A 154 14.48 -5.79 3.47
CA GLU A 154 15.75 -5.24 2.96
C GLU A 154 16.80 -5.06 4.06
N GLY A 155 16.39 -4.59 5.23
CA GLY A 155 17.26 -4.44 6.40
C GLY A 155 17.83 -5.78 6.87
N ILE A 156 17.01 -6.83 6.81
CA ILE A 156 17.43 -8.21 7.13
C ILE A 156 18.40 -8.72 6.06
N ALA A 157 18.10 -8.51 4.78
CA ALA A 157 19.00 -8.87 3.67
C ALA A 157 20.38 -8.22 3.83
N LEU A 158 20.39 -6.93 4.19
CA LEU A 158 21.61 -6.20 4.48
C LEU A 158 22.37 -6.84 5.64
N LEU A 159 21.67 -7.08 6.75
CA LEU A 159 22.26 -7.62 7.97
C LEU A 159 22.92 -8.98 7.75
N VAL A 160 22.22 -9.91 7.07
CA VAL A 160 22.75 -11.26 6.83
C VAL A 160 23.90 -11.26 5.82
N SER A 161 23.94 -10.27 4.91
CA SER A 161 25.04 -10.10 3.95
C SER A 161 26.34 -9.57 4.56
N MET A 162 26.33 -9.08 5.79
CA MET A 162 27.51 -8.49 6.43
C MET A 162 28.45 -9.57 6.98
N THR A 163 29.42 -9.98 6.17
CA THR A 163 30.45 -10.96 6.56
C THR A 163 31.51 -10.42 7.52
N ASN A 164 31.69 -9.10 7.57
CA ASN A 164 32.73 -8.44 8.36
C ASN A 164 32.25 -7.96 9.75
N LEU A 165 31.05 -8.32 10.17
CA LEU A 165 30.60 -8.01 11.52
C LEU A 165 31.44 -8.81 12.52
N HIS A 166 31.96 -8.12 13.54
CA HIS A 166 32.61 -8.79 14.67
C HIS A 166 31.54 -9.48 15.52
N TRP A 167 31.03 -10.62 15.05
CA TRP A 167 29.96 -11.36 15.69
C TRP A 167 30.28 -11.61 17.16
N ALA A 168 31.56 -11.89 17.48
CA ALA A 168 32.03 -12.18 18.84
C ALA A 168 31.87 -11.00 19.83
N ASN A 169 31.54 -9.81 19.34
CA ASN A 169 31.29 -8.64 20.17
C ASN A 169 29.91 -8.74 20.84
N SER A 170 29.86 -8.70 22.18
CA SER A 170 28.62 -8.79 22.96
C SER A 170 27.57 -7.73 22.59
N LYS A 171 27.98 -6.53 22.19
CA LYS A 171 27.06 -5.48 21.74
C LYS A 171 26.42 -5.79 20.39
N VAL A 172 27.14 -6.48 19.50
CA VAL A 172 26.60 -6.97 18.22
C VAL A 172 25.60 -8.07 18.52
N ARG A 173 25.95 -9.01 19.40
CA ARG A 173 25.06 -10.09 19.83
C ARG A 173 23.73 -9.56 20.40
N GLU A 174 23.76 -8.63 21.34
CA GLU A 174 22.54 -8.07 21.96
C GLU A 174 21.62 -7.35 20.96
N ARG A 175 22.20 -6.68 19.95
CA ARG A 175 21.42 -5.86 19.02
C ARG A 175 20.93 -6.62 17.79
N ILE A 176 21.72 -7.57 17.31
CA ILE A 176 21.46 -8.25 16.04
C ILE A 176 20.66 -9.54 16.24
N MET A 177 20.85 -10.24 17.34
CA MET A 177 20.20 -11.54 17.52
C MET A 177 18.65 -11.47 17.53
N PRO A 178 18.03 -10.46 18.16
CA PRO A 178 16.58 -10.28 18.06
C PRO A 178 16.10 -10.01 16.64
N LEU A 179 16.94 -9.39 15.79
CA LEU A 179 16.62 -9.05 14.41
C LEU A 179 16.73 -10.25 13.47
N LEU A 180 17.42 -11.32 13.86
CA LEU A 180 17.50 -12.56 13.08
C LEU A 180 16.40 -13.56 13.45
N ASN A 181 15.82 -13.43 14.65
CA ASN A 181 14.64 -14.20 15.06
C ASN A 181 13.35 -13.59 14.51
N ILE A 182 13.28 -13.46 13.19
CA ILE A 182 12.13 -12.86 12.51
C ILE A 182 11.02 -13.89 12.46
N ASN A 183 9.88 -13.54 13.04
CA ASN A 183 8.66 -14.31 12.86
C ASN A 183 8.04 -13.95 11.50
N ILE A 184 8.28 -14.80 10.50
CA ILE A 184 7.78 -14.62 9.14
C ILE A 184 6.25 -14.67 9.10
N GLN A 185 5.63 -15.50 9.94
CA GLN A 185 4.17 -15.54 10.06
C GLN A 185 3.63 -14.20 10.51
N ASN A 186 4.31 -13.51 11.45
CA ASN A 186 3.92 -12.15 11.83
C ASN A 186 4.04 -11.19 10.64
N ILE A 187 5.11 -11.24 9.85
CA ILE A 187 5.25 -10.40 8.66
C ILE A 187 4.10 -10.64 7.66
N GLN A 188 3.78 -11.90 7.38
CA GLN A 188 2.66 -12.28 6.50
C GLN A 188 1.32 -11.76 7.04
N ASN A 189 1.05 -11.96 8.34
CA ASN A 189 -0.17 -11.47 8.99
C ASN A 189 -0.28 -9.93 8.92
N GLU A 190 0.84 -9.21 9.05
CA GLU A 190 0.87 -7.76 8.93
C GLU A 190 0.61 -7.30 7.49
N PHE A 191 1.17 -7.97 6.47
CA PHE A 191 0.83 -7.71 5.07
C PHE A 191 -0.66 -7.92 4.80
N GLU A 192 -1.23 -9.04 5.27
CA GLU A 192 -2.65 -9.34 5.12
C GLU A 192 -3.53 -8.29 5.80
N ARG A 193 -3.16 -7.85 7.01
CA ARG A 193 -3.88 -6.78 7.72
C ARG A 193 -3.89 -5.49 6.91
N TYR A 194 -2.72 -5.00 6.49
CA TYR A 194 -2.62 -3.76 5.70
C TYR A 194 -3.38 -3.88 4.37
N GLN A 195 -3.30 -5.01 3.69
CA GLN A 195 -4.05 -5.26 2.46
C GLN A 195 -5.56 -5.23 2.69
N LYS A 196 -6.03 -5.90 3.74
CA LYS A 196 -7.46 -5.97 4.08
C LYS A 196 -8.02 -4.60 4.43
N ASP A 197 -7.31 -3.83 5.24
CA ASP A 197 -7.72 -2.49 5.66
C ASP A 197 -7.73 -1.53 4.46
N TYR A 198 -6.71 -1.62 3.59
CA TYR A 198 -6.67 -0.91 2.31
C TYR A 198 -7.89 -1.24 1.42
N LEU A 199 -8.16 -2.53 1.18
CA LEU A 199 -9.27 -2.97 0.32
C LEU A 199 -10.64 -2.58 0.88
N THR A 200 -10.78 -2.59 2.21
CA THR A 200 -12.00 -2.13 2.88
C THR A 200 -12.25 -0.67 2.58
N LYS A 201 -11.23 0.19 2.74
CA LYS A 201 -11.36 1.61 2.43
C LYS A 201 -11.55 1.89 0.94
N ALA A 202 -10.86 1.16 0.07
CA ALA A 202 -11.05 1.25 -1.39
C ALA A 202 -12.51 0.95 -1.77
N LYS A 203 -13.08 -0.13 -1.22
CA LYS A 203 -14.49 -0.52 -1.44
C LYS A 203 -15.48 0.56 -0.99
N GLU A 204 -15.24 1.20 0.15
CA GLU A 204 -16.05 2.33 0.62
C GLU A 204 -16.06 3.48 -0.40
N ILE A 205 -14.90 3.80 -0.98
CA ILE A 205 -14.75 4.86 -1.99
C ILE A 205 -15.51 4.49 -3.27
N TYR A 206 -15.38 3.25 -3.77
CA TYR A 206 -16.15 2.80 -4.93
C TYR A 206 -17.66 2.91 -4.67
N THR A 207 -18.12 2.47 -3.50
CA THR A 207 -19.54 2.50 -3.14
C THR A 207 -20.05 3.94 -3.10
N LYS A 208 -19.30 4.86 -2.48
CA LYS A 208 -19.64 6.28 -2.44
C LYS A 208 -19.73 6.90 -3.83
N ASN A 209 -18.76 6.61 -4.70
CA ASN A 209 -18.68 7.20 -6.02
C ASN A 209 -19.72 6.62 -7.00
N TYR A 210 -20.05 5.32 -6.90
CA TYR A 210 -21.06 4.68 -7.75
C TYR A 210 -22.48 5.21 -7.49
N HIS A 211 -22.82 5.50 -6.23
CA HIS A 211 -24.10 6.12 -5.87
C HIS A 211 -24.19 7.60 -6.26
N THR A 212 -23.06 8.26 -6.52
CA THR A 212 -23.03 9.66 -6.94
C THR A 212 -23.33 9.80 -8.44
N THR A 213 -23.14 8.74 -9.24
CA THR A 213 -23.35 8.72 -10.70
C THR A 213 -24.78 8.35 -11.14
N THR A 214 -25.66 7.97 -10.21
CA THR A 214 -27.02 7.47 -10.51
C THR A 214 -28.15 8.47 -10.24
N LEU A 215 -27.82 9.74 -9.97
CA LEU A 215 -28.75 10.88 -9.79
C LEU A 215 -28.57 11.91 -10.90
#